data_AF-G4YJ56-F1
#
_entry.id   AF-G4YJ56-F1
#
_cell.length_a   1.000
_cell.length_b   1.000
_cell.length_c   1.000
_cell.angle_alpha   90.00
_cell.angle_beta   90.00
_cell.angle_gamma   90.00
#
_symmetry.space_group_name_H-M   'P 1'
#
loop_
_entity.id
_entity.type
_entity.pdbx_description
1 polymer ?
#
loop_
_entity_poly.entity_id
_entity_poly.type
_entity_poly.pdbx_seq_one_letter_code
_entity_poly.pdbx_strand_id
1 'polypeptide(L)' 'MSRFRLESDGDAVMTVPQPIFEVVLPPKLEAWDQASLVTWRRAREQYEETERAVSVVW' A
#
# COMPACT_ATOMS: atom_id res chain seq x y z
N MET A 1 19.31 -18.35 -13.47
CA MET A 1 19.32 -19.05 -12.17
C MET A 1 18.07 -18.65 -11.42
N SER A 2 17.21 -19.61 -11.05
CA SER A 2 15.97 -19.31 -10.33
C SER A 2 16.31 -18.80 -8.93
N ARG A 3 15.68 -17.68 -8.54
CA ARG A 3 15.93 -16.96 -7.28
C ARG A 3 15.34 -17.64 -6.03
N PHE A 4 14.81 -18.86 -6.18
CA PHE A 4 14.13 -19.62 -5.14
C PHE A 4 14.65 -21.05 -5.08
N ARG A 5 14.83 -21.57 -3.87
CA ARG A 5 15.15 -22.98 -3.63
C ARG A 5 13.86 -23.78 -3.71
N LEU A 6 13.87 -24.89 -4.44
CA LEU A 6 12.71 -25.78 -4.58
C LEU A 6 12.87 -27.04 -3.70
N GLU A 7 11.77 -27.57 -3.19
CA GLU A 7 11.62 -28.86 -2.51
C GLU A 7 11.63 -30.00 -3.55
N SER A 8 11.70 -31.26 -3.09
CA SER A 8 11.83 -32.41 -4.01
C SER A 8 10.59 -32.67 -4.86
N ASP A 9 9.43 -32.16 -4.43
CA ASP A 9 8.17 -32.17 -5.17
C ASP A 9 8.02 -30.97 -6.13
N GLY A 10 8.97 -30.02 -6.09
CA GLY A 10 9.00 -28.84 -6.96
C GLY A 10 8.43 -27.57 -6.31
N ASP A 11 7.97 -27.63 -5.06
CA ASP A 11 7.46 -26.45 -4.38
C ASP A 11 8.56 -25.49 -3.94
N ALA A 12 8.27 -24.20 -3.88
CA ALA A 12 9.27 -23.21 -3.45
C ALA A 12 9.39 -23.18 -1.93
N VAL A 13 10.62 -23.36 -1.43
CA VAL A 13 10.94 -23.18 -0.01
C VAL A 13 10.82 -21.69 0.34
N MET A 14 9.79 -21.33 1.10
CA MET A 14 9.57 -19.97 1.61
C MET A 14 10.32 -19.78 2.94
N THR A 15 11.62 -19.45 2.88
CA THR A 15 12.44 -19.16 4.08
C THR A 15 12.34 -17.73 4.60
N VAL A 16 11.82 -16.81 3.80
CA VAL A 16 11.64 -15.40 4.17
C VAL A 16 10.20 -15.21 4.66
N PRO A 17 9.97 -14.61 5.85
CA PRO A 17 8.62 -14.26 6.27
C PRO A 17 7.99 -13.34 5.22
N GLN A 18 6.76 -13.69 4.83
CA GLN A 18 6.03 -12.93 3.83
C GLN A 18 5.84 -11.49 4.34
N PRO A 19 6.10 -10.47 3.50
CA PRO A 19 5.89 -9.09 3.91
C PRO A 19 4.42 -8.88 4.27
N ILE A 20 4.19 -8.24 5.42
CA ILE A 20 2.87 -7.84 5.87
C ILE A 20 2.69 -6.40 5.41
N PHE A 21 1.65 -6.15 4.62
CA PHE A 21 1.30 -4.82 4.14
C PHE A 21 0.14 -4.26 4.95
N GLU A 22 0.24 -2.99 5.33
CA GLU A 22 -0.90 -2.21 5.81
C GLU A 22 -1.58 -1.56 4.60
N VAL A 23 -2.90 -1.73 4.50
CA VAL A 23 -3.70 -1.13 3.41
C VAL A 23 -4.22 0.23 3.86
N VAL A 24 -3.68 1.29 3.27
CA VAL A 24 -4.21 2.66 3.44
C VAL A 24 -5.17 2.95 2.29
N LEU A 25 -6.41 3.34 2.61
CA LEU A 25 -7.43 3.62 1.60
C LEU A 25 -7.47 5.11 1.24
N PRO A 26 -7.73 5.47 -0.03
CA PRO A 26 -7.90 6.86 -0.42
C PRO A 26 -9.19 7.46 0.17
N PRO A 27 -9.22 8.80 0.38
CA PRO A 27 -10.41 9.47 0.88
C PRO A 27 -11.55 9.44 -0.14
N LYS A 28 -12.77 9.22 0.35
CA LYS A 28 -13.99 9.26 -0.45
C LYS A 28 -14.51 10.67 -0.61
N LEU A 29 -15.01 10.99 -1.80
CA LEU A 29 -15.71 12.23 -2.06
C LEU A 29 -17.20 12.02 -1.82
N GLU A 30 -17.72 12.60 -0.75
CA GLU A 30 -19.12 12.40 -0.32
C GLU A 30 -20.11 13.23 -1.15
N ALA A 31 -19.71 14.43 -1.59
CA ALA A 31 -20.51 15.32 -2.42
C ALA A 31 -19.63 16.31 -3.21
N TRP A 32 -20.22 16.95 -4.21
CA TRP A 32 -19.54 17.91 -5.10
C TRP A 32 -19.71 19.38 -4.67
N ASP A 33 -20.25 19.65 -3.48
CA ASP A 33 -20.29 21.00 -2.94
C ASP A 33 -18.88 21.47 -2.52
N GLN A 34 -18.73 22.79 -2.37
CA GLN A 34 -17.44 23.40 -2.07
C GLN A 34 -16.82 22.90 -0.76
N ALA A 35 -17.63 22.68 0.29
CA ALA A 35 -17.11 22.26 1.59
C ALA A 35 -16.60 20.81 1.52
N SER A 36 -17.33 19.93 0.84
CA SER A 36 -16.93 18.55 0.57
C SER A 36 -15.65 18.47 -0.25
N LEU A 37 -15.51 19.29 -1.30
CA LEU A 37 -14.31 19.34 -2.13
C LEU A 37 -13.07 19.81 -1.35
N VAL A 38 -13.21 20.85 -0.53
CA VAL A 38 -12.10 21.36 0.30
C VAL A 38 -11.64 20.30 1.31
N THR A 39 -12.61 19.62 1.93
CA THR A 39 -12.33 18.57 2.92
C THR A 39 -11.64 17.37 2.27
N TRP A 40 -12.17 16.90 1.15
CA TRP A 40 -11.58 15.80 0.39
C TRP A 40 -10.17 16.12 -0.10
N ARG A 41 -9.93 17.35 -0.57
CA ARG A 41 -8.61 17.77 -1.03
C ARG A 41 -7.56 17.66 0.08
N ARG A 42 -7.88 18.16 1.29
CA ARG A 42 -6.97 18.07 2.44
C ARG A 42 -6.69 16.62 2.85
N ALA A 43 -7.75 15.80 2.88
CA ALA A 43 -7.60 14.37 3.18
C ALA A 43 -6.73 13.65 2.13
N ARG A 44 -6.81 14.07 0.86
CA ARG A 44 -6.02 13.50 -0.23
C ARG A 44 -4.54 13.88 -0.12
N GLU A 45 -4.25 15.13 0.21
CA GLU A 45 -2.87 15.58 0.45
C GLU A 45 -2.21 14.75 1.57
N GLN A 46 -2.94 14.48 2.66
CA GLN A 46 -2.46 13.62 3.76
C GLN A 46 -2.25 12.15 3.33
N TYR A 47 -3.16 11.60 2.53
CA TYR A 47 -3.05 10.24 2.01
C TYR A 47 -1.78 10.07 1.15
N GLU A 48 -1.52 11.02 0.25
CA GLU A 48 -0.35 11.01 -0.63
C GLU A 48 0.97 11.19 0.14
N GLU A 49 0.97 11.97 1.23
CA GLU A 49 2.12 12.07 2.13
C GLU A 49 2.38 10.75 2.87
N THR A 50 1.32 10.08 3.32
CA THR A 50 1.41 8.76 3.98
C THR A 50 1.98 7.71 3.02
N GLU A 51 1.47 7.64 1.78
CA GLU A 51 1.99 6.76 0.73
C GLU A 51 3.48 7.02 0.45
N ARG A 52 3.91 8.29 0.36
CA ARG A 52 5.33 8.64 0.18
C ARG A 52 6.19 8.24 1.37
N ALA A 53 5.72 8.49 2.60
CA ALA A 53 6.45 8.11 3.80
C ALA A 53 6.63 6.59 3.90
N VAL A 54 5.58 5.82 3.58
CA VAL A 54 5.64 4.35 3.53
C VAL A 54 6.58 3.89 2.41
N SER A 55 6.57 4.54 1.24
CA SER A 55 7.45 4.20 0.11
C SER A 55 8.94 4.47 0.37
N VAL A 56 9.32 5.25 1.38
CA VAL A 56 10.72 5.61 1.69
C VAL A 56 11.32 4.69 2.77
N VAL A 57 10.51 3.87 3.44
CA VAL A 57 10.94 2.97 4.52
C VAL A 57 11.28 1.55 4.02
N TRP A 58 11.17 1.28 2.71
CA TRP A 58 11.48 -0.01 2.09
C TRP A 58 12.57 0.09 1.02
#